data_AF-A0A5B8VUN6-F1
#
_entry.id   AF-A0A5B8VUN6-F1
#
_cell.length_a   1.000
_cell.length_b   1.000
_cell.length_c   1.000
_cell.angle_alpha   90.00
_cell.angle_beta   90.00
_cell.angle_gamma   90.00
#
_symmetry.space_group_name_H-M   'P 1'
#
loop_
_entity.id
_entity.type
_entity.pdbx_description
1 polymer ?
#
loop_
_entity_poly.entity_id
_entity_poly.type
_entity_poly.pdbx_seq_one_letter_code
_entity_poly.pdbx_strand_id
1 'polypeptide(L)' 'MNEFDRNNYEYWKWGIFYNNPTDSSIWVSKRTGLGWTLNFAHPLSYLIMVLLVIAPLFIGLVSTGLLKF' A
#
# COMPACT_ATOMS: atom_id res chain seq x y z
N MET A 1 -2.00 -9.50 16.06
CA MET A 1 -0.62 -9.03 15.86
C MET A 1 -0.45 -7.74 16.64
N ASN A 2 0.55 -7.66 17.53
CA ASN A 2 0.83 -6.42 18.25
C ASN A 2 1.82 -5.55 17.43
N GLU A 3 2.15 -4.35 17.92
CA GLU A 3 3.05 -3.43 17.21
C GLU A 3 4.51 -3.90 17.17
N PHE A 4 4.96 -4.64 18.18
CA PHE A 4 6.30 -5.23 18.18
C PHE A 4 6.43 -6.26 17.06
N ASP A 5 5.45 -7.15 16.93
CA ASP A 5 5.44 -8.19 15.90
C ASP A 5 5.39 -7.60 14.48
N ARG A 6 4.67 -6.48 14.31
CA ARG A 6 4.58 -5.76 13.02
C ARG A 6 5.90 -5.15 12.57
N ASN A 7 6.84 -4.92 13.48
CA ASN A 7 8.16 -4.37 13.15
C ASN A 7 9.17 -5.42 12.66
N ASN A 8 8.78 -6.71 12.59
CA ASN A 8 9.64 -7.75 12.04
C ASN A 8 9.98 -7.48 10.56
N TYR A 9 11.27 -7.45 10.24
CA TYR A 9 11.81 -7.17 8.91
C TYR A 9 11.27 -8.12 7.83
N GLU A 10 10.89 -9.35 8.18
CA GLU A 10 10.37 -10.33 7.21
C GLU A 10 9.09 -9.87 6.51
N TYR A 11 8.28 -9.04 7.18
CA TYR A 11 7.04 -8.50 6.61
C TYR A 11 7.24 -7.19 5.85
N TRP A 12 8.42 -6.56 5.92
CA TRP A 12 8.71 -5.27 5.28
C TRP A 12 9.58 -5.45 4.04
N LYS A 13 8.93 -5.64 2.88
CA LYS A 13 9.62 -5.74 1.59
C LYS A 13 10.28 -4.39 1.25
N TRP A 14 11.58 -4.44 1.01
CA TRP A 14 12.44 -3.28 0.77
C TRP A 14 12.38 -2.22 1.87
N GLY A 15 11.91 -2.58 3.07
CA GLY A 15 11.71 -1.63 4.18
C GLY A 15 10.53 -0.67 4.01
N ILE A 16 9.70 -0.82 2.96
CA ILE A 16 8.63 0.13 2.61
C ILE A 16 7.25 -0.54 2.59
N PHE A 17 7.16 -1.73 1.98
CA PHE A 17 5.87 -2.39 1.77
C PHE A 17 5.65 -3.46 2.83
N TYR A 18 4.62 -3.27 3.66
CA TYR A 18 4.19 -4.25 4.64
C TYR A 18 3.39 -5.37 3.95
N ASN A 19 3.74 -6.63 4.21
CA ASN A 19 3.14 -7.81 3.61
C ASN A 19 3.11 -8.94 4.63
N ASN A 20 2.00 -9.07 5.36
CA ASN A 20 1.81 -10.14 6.32
C ASN A 20 0.40 -10.76 6.17
N PRO A 21 0.27 -12.01 5.66
CA PRO A 21 -1.04 -12.65 5.50
C PRO A 21 -1.70 -13.05 6.83
N THR A 22 -0.93 -13.14 7.92
CA THR A 22 -1.45 -13.50 9.25
C THR A 22 -2.04 -12.31 10.00
N ASP A 23 -1.68 -11.08 9.61
CA ASP A 23 -2.28 -9.85 10.12
C ASP A 23 -3.47 -9.47 9.23
N SER A 24 -4.69 -9.55 9.77
CA SER A 24 -5.92 -9.18 9.04
C SER A 24 -6.11 -7.68 8.83
N SER A 25 -5.26 -6.85 9.42
CA SER A 25 -5.33 -5.39 9.26
C SER A 25 -5.00 -5.00 7.83
N ILE A 26 -5.84 -4.15 7.22
CA ILE A 26 -5.56 -3.53 5.92
C ILE A 26 -4.67 -2.29 6.09
N TRP A 27 -4.95 -1.46 7.10
CA TRP A 27 -4.17 -0.28 7.44
C TRP A 27 -3.21 -0.58 8.58
N VAL A 28 -1.94 -0.25 8.39
CA VAL A 28 -0.87 -0.52 9.35
C VAL A 28 -0.01 0.72 9.49
N SER A 29 0.41 1.05 10.71
CA SER A 29 1.34 2.16 10.95
C SER A 29 2.62 1.95 10.13
N LYS A 30 3.15 3.03 9.57
CA LYS A 30 4.48 2.97 8.96
C LYS A 30 5.51 2.65 10.04
N ARG A 31 6.46 1.79 9.72
CA ARG A 31 7.58 1.47 10.60
C ARG A 31 8.52 2.65 10.85
N THR A 32 8.61 3.57 9.89
CA THR A 32 9.41 4.80 10.00
C THR A 32 8.58 6.01 9.60
N GLY A 33 8.76 7.10 10.33
CA GLY A 33 8.04 8.36 10.11
C GLY A 33 6.58 8.31 10.59
N LEU A 34 5.77 9.23 10.06
CA LEU A 34 4.37 9.40 10.43
C LEU A 34 3.43 8.77 9.39
N GLY A 35 2.28 8.29 9.88
CA GLY A 35 1.16 7.83 9.07
C GLY A 35 1.09 6.30 8.91
N TRP A 36 0.36 5.88 7.88
CA TRP A 36 -0.02 4.49 7.65
C TRP A 36 0.40 4.01 6.26
N THR A 37 0.46 2.70 6.11
CA THR A 37 0.63 1.97 4.86
C THR A 37 -0.46 0.90 4.76
N LEU A 38 -0.56 0.26 3.60
CA LEU A 38 -1.44 -0.88 3.39
C LEU A 38 -0.70 -2.19 3.62
N ASN A 39 -1.40 -3.21 4.08
CA ASN A 39 -0.92 -4.58 4.10
C ASN A 39 -1.15 -5.24 2.73
N PHE A 40 -0.08 -5.34 1.93
CA PHE A 40 -0.14 -5.87 0.57
C PHE A 40 -0.29 -7.40 0.50
N ALA A 41 -0.46 -8.09 1.63
CA ALA A 41 -0.87 -9.50 1.62
C ALA A 41 -2.36 -9.69 1.25
N HIS A 42 -3.16 -8.62 1.24
CA HIS A 42 -4.62 -8.69 1.05
C HIS A 42 -5.07 -8.09 -0.29
N PRO A 43 -5.97 -8.76 -1.04
CA PRO A 43 -6.53 -8.24 -2.29
C PRO A 43 -7.16 -6.84 -2.16
N LEU A 44 -7.78 -6.56 -1.02
CA LEU A 44 -8.43 -5.27 -0.76
C LEU A 44 -7.44 -4.09 -0.78
N SER A 45 -6.20 -4.31 -0.36
CA SER A 45 -5.15 -3.28 -0.42
C SER A 45 -4.84 -2.86 -1.86
N TYR A 46 -4.86 -3.80 -2.80
CA TYR A 46 -4.67 -3.51 -4.21
C TYR A 46 -5.87 -2.76 -4.79
N LEU A 47 -7.10 -3.12 -4.41
CA LEU A 47 -8.29 -2.38 -4.81
C LEU A 47 -8.22 -0.92 -4.32
N ILE A 48 -7.83 -0.70 -3.06
CA ILE A 48 -7.64 0.65 -2.50
C ILE A 48 -6.54 1.40 -3.28
N MET A 49 -5.41 0.76 -3.56
CA MET A 49 -4.32 1.36 -4.34
C MET A 49 -4.77 1.77 -5.75
N VAL A 50 -5.56 0.92 -6.41
CA VAL A 50 -6.10 1.20 -7.74
C VAL A 50 -7.04 2.40 -7.68
N LEU A 51 -7.99 2.41 -6.75
CA LEU A 51 -9.01 3.45 -6.67
C LEU A 51 -8.47 4.81 -6.24
N LEU A 52 -7.52 4.84 -5.29
CA LEU A 52 -7.06 6.10 -4.71
C LEU A 52 -5.80 6.67 -5.38
N VAL A 53 -5.00 5.83 -6.03
CA VAL A 53 -3.71 6.26 -6.59
C VAL A 53 -3.67 6.03 -8.09
N ILE A 54 -3.83 4.78 -8.55
CA ILE A 54 -3.59 4.44 -9.95
C ILE A 54 -4.65 5.06 -10.87
N ALA A 55 -5.93 4.94 -10.54
CA ALA A 55 -7.01 5.43 -11.40
C ALA A 55 -7.00 6.97 -11.55
N PRO A 56 -6.88 7.78 -10.48
CA PRO A 56 -6.77 9.23 -10.63
C PRO A 56 -5.54 9.66 -11.43
N LEU A 57 -4.39 9.03 -11.19
CA LEU A 57 -3.17 9.32 -11.96
C LEU A 57 -3.35 8.98 -13.44
N PHE A 58 -3.93 7.82 -13.75
CA PHE A 58 -4.22 7.41 -15.12
C PHE A 58 -5.16 8.39 -15.82
N ILE A 59 -6.27 8.75 -15.16
CA ILE A 59 -7.24 9.73 -15.69
C ILE A 59 -6.56 11.08 -15.96
N GLY A 60 -5.73 11.57 -15.03
CA GLY A 60 -4.99 12.83 -15.19
C GLY A 60 -3.97 12.78 -16.35
N LEU A 61 -3.29 11.66 -16.55
CA LEU A 61 -2.34 11.51 -17.64
C LEU A 61 -3.04 11.44 -19.02
N VAL A 62 -4.19 10.79 -19.09
CA VAL A 62 -5.01 10.76 -20.32
C VAL A 62 -5.57 12.15 -20.61
N SER A 63 -6.07 12.86 -19.60
CA SER A 63 -6.69 14.18 -19.79
C SER A 63 -5.70 15.27 -20.25
N THR A 64 -4.42 15.15 -19.90
CA THR A 64 -3.35 16.04 -20.36
C THR A 64 -2.88 15.74 -21.78
N GLY A 65 -3.34 14.65 -22.41
CA GLY A 65 -2.91 14.23 -23.75
C GLY A 65 -1.49 13.69 -23.83
N LEU A 66 -0.82 13.47 -22.68
CA LEU A 66 0.50 12.83 -22.57
C LEU A 66 0.44 11.34 -22.86
N LEU A 67 -0.70 10.71 -22.62
CA LEU A 67 -1.00 9.33 -22.98
C LEU A 67 -2.09 9.32 -24.06
N LYS A 68 -1.70 8.97 -25.29
CA LYS A 68 -2.60 8.72 -26.43
C LYS A 68 -2.50 7.24 -26.81
N PHE A 69 -3.65 6.61 -27.05
CA PHE A 69 -3.78 5.25 -27.54
C PHE A 69 -4.15 5.26 -29.02
#